data_AF-A0A800ACI5-F1
#
_entry.id   AF-A0A800ACI5-F1
#
_cell.length_a   1.000
_cell.length_b   1.000
_cell.length_c   1.000
_cell.angle_alpha   90.00
_cell.angle_beta   90.00
_cell.angle_gamma   90.00
#
_symmetry.space_group_name_H-M   'P 1'
#
loop_
_entity.id
_entity.type
_entity.pdbx_description
1 polymer ?
#
loop_
_entity_poly.entity_id
_entity_poly.type
_entity_poly.pdbx_seq_one_letter_code
_entity_poly.pdbx_strand_id
1 'polypeptide(L)'
;MQSTLKERFGFDAFRSGQREAISYVLDGRDTLVVMPTGSGKSLCYQLPALLFDGITLVISPLIALMKDQVDMLRKQGISATFINSSLSLDELNERQSDVRAGRYKLVYVSPERLRNNKFLRTLAGVDVSLLAV
;
A
#
# COMPACT_ATOMS: atom_id res chain seq x y z
N MET A 1 12.11 -9.40 7.74
CA MET A 1 10.98 -8.86 8.56
C MET A 1 11.46 -7.98 9.72
N GLN A 2 12.21 -8.48 10.72
CA GLN A 2 12.63 -7.67 11.87
C GLN A 2 13.60 -6.51 11.49
N SER A 3 14.53 -6.75 10.57
CA SER A 3 15.42 -5.71 10.02
C SER A 3 14.61 -4.59 9.35
N THR A 4 13.71 -4.95 8.43
CA THR A 4 12.81 -4.02 7.73
C THR A 4 11.96 -3.19 8.69
N LEU A 5 11.43 -3.81 9.76
CA LEU A 5 10.67 -3.11 10.79
C LEU A 5 11.50 -1.97 11.42
N LYS A 6 12.74 -2.28 11.82
CA LYS A 6 13.63 -1.32 12.46
C LYS A 6 14.13 -0.25 11.49
N GLU A 7 14.63 -0.67 10.33
CA GLU A 7 15.29 0.21 9.36
C GLU A 7 14.32 1.13 8.63
N ARG A 8 13.11 0.66 8.30
CA ARG A 8 12.15 1.42 7.49
C ARG A 8 11.07 2.11 8.32
N PHE A 9 10.65 1.49 9.42
CA PHE A 9 9.57 2.00 10.26
C PHE A 9 10.03 2.51 11.63
N GLY A 10 11.28 2.25 12.03
CA GLY A 10 11.84 2.74 13.29
C GLY A 10 11.28 2.04 14.54
N PHE A 11 10.62 0.88 14.39
CA PHE A 11 10.06 0.15 15.53
C PHE A 11 10.99 -0.98 15.98
N ASP A 12 11.18 -1.12 17.30
CA ASP A 12 12.01 -2.18 17.86
C ASP A 12 11.28 -3.53 17.97
N ALA A 13 9.94 -3.51 18.05
CA ALA A 13 9.13 -4.71 18.20
C ALA A 13 7.77 -4.59 17.51
N PHE A 14 7.23 -5.73 17.11
CA PHE A 14 5.84 -5.85 16.67
C PHE A 14 4.90 -5.74 17.86
N ARG A 15 3.77 -5.08 17.66
CA ARG A 15 2.63 -5.15 18.58
C ARG A 15 1.91 -6.49 18.41
N SER A 16 1.07 -6.82 19.40
CA SER A 16 0.30 -8.06 19.42
C SER A 16 -0.46 -8.26 18.10
N GLY A 17 -0.40 -9.48 17.56
CA GLY A 17 -1.03 -9.90 16.30
C GLY A 17 -0.35 -9.42 15.01
N GLN A 18 0.49 -8.37 15.02
CA GLN A 18 1.08 -7.85 13.78
C GLN A 18 2.02 -8.85 13.12
N ARG A 19 2.94 -9.44 13.90
CA ARG A 19 3.94 -10.39 13.37
C ARG A 19 3.27 -11.59 12.72
N GLU A 20 2.24 -12.12 13.36
CA GLU A 20 1.47 -13.27 12.87
C GLU A 20 0.75 -12.91 11.56
N ALA A 21 0.00 -11.81 11.54
CA ALA A 21 -0.68 -11.35 10.33
C ALA A 21 0.27 -11.10 9.16
N ILE A 22 1.41 -10.46 9.41
CA ILE A 22 2.44 -10.22 8.40
C ILE A 22 3.01 -11.54 7.88
N SER A 23 3.24 -12.52 8.75
CA SER A 23 3.78 -13.81 8.34
C SER A 23 2.79 -14.56 7.44
N TYR A 24 1.50 -14.57 7.76
CA TYR A 24 0.48 -15.15 6.88
C TYR A 24 0.42 -14.47 5.51
N VAL A 25 0.51 -13.14 5.47
CA VAL A 25 0.54 -12.39 4.20
C VAL A 25 1.80 -12.75 3.39
N LEU A 26 2.97 -12.81 4.02
CA LEU A 26 4.23 -13.19 3.36
C LEU A 26 4.23 -14.64 2.85
N ASP A 27 3.50 -15.53 3.52
CA ASP A 27 3.28 -16.92 3.09
C ASP A 27 2.23 -17.04 1.95
N GLY A 28 1.72 -15.91 1.43
CA GLY A 28 0.74 -15.89 0.35
C GLY A 28 -0.67 -16.30 0.78
N ARG A 29 -1.01 -16.18 2.07
CA ARG A 29 -2.33 -16.54 2.61
C ARG A 29 -3.24 -15.33 2.70
N ASP A 30 -4.46 -15.48 2.21
CA ASP A 30 -5.54 -14.51 2.45
C ASP A 30 -5.76 -14.36 3.97
N THR A 31 -5.68 -13.13 4.45
CA THR A 31 -5.63 -12.83 5.88
C THR A 31 -6.63 -11.75 6.27
N LEU A 32 -7.55 -12.07 7.17
CA LEU A 32 -8.45 -11.10 7.80
C LEU A 32 -7.81 -10.57 9.09
N VAL A 33 -7.51 -9.27 9.11
CA VAL A 33 -6.91 -8.60 10.27
C VAL A 33 -7.94 -7.71 10.96
N VAL A 34 -8.40 -8.12 12.15
CA VAL A 34 -9.30 -7.32 12.98
C VAL A 34 -8.51 -6.75 14.16
N MET A 35 -8.23 -5.44 14.13
CA MET A 35 -7.47 -4.75 15.16
C MET A 35 -8.08 -3.37 15.45
N PRO A 36 -8.01 -2.87 16.70
CA PRO A 36 -8.55 -1.55 17.03
C PRO A 36 -7.80 -0.43 16.31
N THR A 37 -8.41 0.74 16.15
CA THR A 37 -7.73 1.93 15.60
C THR A 37 -6.49 2.28 16.44
N GLY A 38 -5.44 2.78 15.79
CA GLY A 38 -4.17 3.10 16.46
C GLY A 38 -3.30 1.90 16.80
N SER A 39 -3.78 0.66 16.64
CA SER A 39 -3.00 -0.57 16.84
C SER A 39 -1.83 -0.74 15.87
N GLY A 40 -1.83 0.00 14.77
CA GLY A 40 -0.80 -0.11 13.73
C GLY A 40 -1.14 -1.14 12.65
N LYS A 41 -2.44 -1.38 12.39
CA LYS A 41 -2.90 -2.30 11.33
C LYS A 41 -2.27 -2.06 9.95
N SER A 42 -1.92 -0.81 9.61
CA SER A 42 -1.31 -0.49 8.33
C SER A 42 0.02 -1.22 8.10
N LEU A 43 0.77 -1.47 9.17
CA LEU A 43 2.03 -2.21 9.12
C LEU A 43 1.83 -3.63 8.55
N CYS A 44 0.65 -4.22 8.76
CA CYS A 44 0.34 -5.58 8.33
C CYS A 44 0.33 -5.76 6.81
N TYR A 45 0.15 -4.69 6.03
CA TYR A 45 0.33 -4.71 4.57
C TYR A 45 1.51 -3.87 4.10
N GLN A 46 1.92 -2.83 4.85
CA GLN A 46 3.06 -1.98 4.47
C GLN A 46 4.39 -2.70 4.58
N LEU A 47 4.59 -3.55 5.60
CA LEU A 47 5.84 -4.29 5.72
C LEU A 47 5.96 -5.34 4.62
N PRO A 48 4.95 -6.20 4.36
CA PRO A 48 4.97 -7.10 3.21
C PRO A 48 5.21 -6.40 1.88
N ALA A 49 4.63 -5.22 1.67
CA ALA A 49 4.84 -4.43 0.44
C ALA A 49 6.31 -4.12 0.14
N LEU A 50 7.15 -4.03 1.18
CA LEU A 50 8.59 -3.79 1.02
C LEU A 50 9.40 -5.07 0.79
N LEU A 51 8.81 -6.23 1.07
CA LEU A 51 9.46 -7.53 0.92
C LEU A 51 9.04 -8.24 -0.38
N PHE A 52 7.91 -7.85 -0.97
CA PHE A 52 7.51 -8.31 -2.30
C PHE A 52 8.15 -7.49 -3.42
N ASP A 53 8.34 -8.15 -4.57
CA ASP A 53 8.96 -7.55 -5.76
C ASP A 53 8.02 -6.58 -6.49
N GLY A 54 6.75 -6.94 -6.64
CA GLY A 54 5.73 -6.12 -7.27
C GLY A 54 5.18 -5.01 -6.37
N ILE A 55 4.03 -4.45 -6.79
CA ILE A 55 3.35 -3.37 -6.08
C ILE A 55 2.32 -3.93 -5.09
N THR A 56 2.07 -3.17 -4.02
CA THR A 56 0.91 -3.37 -3.16
C THR A 56 -0.16 -2.35 -3.48
N LEU A 57 -1.36 -2.81 -3.83
CA LEU A 57 -2.54 -1.99 -4.03
C LEU A 57 -3.34 -1.93 -2.72
N VAL A 58 -3.62 -0.73 -2.23
CA VAL A 58 -4.36 -0.52 -0.98
C VAL A 58 -5.67 0.20 -1.30
N ILE A 59 -6.79 -0.48 -1.13
CA ILE A 59 -8.11 0.13 -1.30
C ILE A 59 -8.47 0.87 -0.01
N SER A 60 -8.80 2.16 -0.10
CA SER A 60 -9.23 2.94 1.06
C SER A 60 -10.36 3.90 0.68
N PRO A 61 -11.48 3.94 1.43
CA PRO A 61 -12.56 4.89 1.16
C PRO A 61 -12.23 6.32 1.62
N LEU A 62 -11.21 6.52 2.45
CA LEU A 62 -10.92 7.80 3.08
C LEU A 62 -9.75 8.52 2.42
N ILE A 63 -10.05 9.49 1.55
CA ILE A 63 -9.05 10.28 0.80
C ILE A 63 -8.04 10.98 1.73
N ALA A 64 -8.50 11.58 2.82
CA ALA A 64 -7.62 12.23 3.80
C ALA A 64 -6.60 11.22 4.39
N LEU A 65 -7.07 10.04 4.76
CA LEU A 65 -6.22 8.97 5.27
C LEU A 65 -5.21 8.50 4.20
N MET A 66 -5.61 8.40 2.94
CA MET A 66 -4.69 8.03 1.85
C MET A 66 -3.52 9.02 1.76
N LYS A 67 -3.81 10.33 1.83
CA LYS A 67 -2.80 11.38 1.79
C LYS A 67 -1.84 11.26 2.99
N ASP A 68 -2.38 11.15 4.20
CA ASP A 68 -1.57 11.02 5.42
C ASP A 68 -0.66 9.79 5.38
N GLN A 69 -1.17 8.64 4.91
CA GLN A 69 -0.38 7.42 4.77
C GLN A 69 0.73 7.57 3.72
N VAL A 70 0.42 8.15 2.55
CA VAL A 70 1.40 8.37 1.49
C VAL A 70 2.49 9.34 1.94
N ASP A 71 2.12 10.44 2.60
CA ASP A 71 3.07 11.42 3.12
C ASP A 71 3.98 10.80 4.19
N MET A 72 3.43 9.97 5.09
CA MET A 72 4.20 9.21 6.07
C MET A 72 5.21 8.26 5.41
N LEU A 73 4.76 7.47 4.43
CA LEU A 73 5.61 6.51 3.72
C LEU A 73 6.73 7.22 2.95
N ARG A 74 6.41 8.34 2.27
CA ARG A 74 7.41 9.14 1.54
C ARG A 74 8.46 9.73 2.46
N LYS A 75 8.08 10.21 3.65
CA LYS A 75 9.03 10.66 4.69
C LYS A 75 9.98 9.56 5.15
N GLN A 76 9.55 8.30 5.07
CA GLN A 76 10.36 7.10 5.36
C GLN A 76 11.14 6.59 4.12
N GLY A 77 11.17 7.37 3.03
CA GLY A 77 11.83 6.97 1.78
C GLY A 77 11.16 5.79 1.08
N ILE A 78 9.88 5.52 1.37
CA ILE A 78 9.10 4.49 0.68
C ILE A 78 8.32 5.14 -0.46
N SER A 79 8.49 4.63 -1.68
CA SER A 79 7.78 5.13 -2.84
C SER A 79 6.30 4.74 -2.77
N ALA A 80 5.46 5.72 -2.47
CA ALA A 80 4.02 5.54 -2.37
C ALA A 80 3.28 6.64 -3.14
N THR A 81 2.07 6.33 -3.61
CA THR A 81 1.17 7.29 -4.24
C THR A 81 -0.28 6.98 -3.90
N PHE A 82 -1.17 7.90 -4.27
CA PHE A 82 -2.61 7.66 -4.24
C PHE A 82 -3.26 7.99 -5.59
N ILE A 83 -4.34 7.28 -5.91
CA ILE A 83 -5.21 7.48 -7.07
C ILE A 83 -6.65 7.65 -6.57
N ASN A 84 -7.17 8.87 -6.58
CA ASN A 84 -8.53 9.19 -6.12
C ASN A 84 -9.14 10.33 -6.94
N SER A 85 -10.29 10.87 -6.52
CA SER A 85 -11.02 11.93 -7.21
C SER A 85 -10.42 13.34 -7.03
N SER A 86 -9.50 13.55 -6.08
CA SER A 86 -8.92 14.88 -5.83
C SER A 86 -7.80 15.26 -6.80
N LEU A 87 -7.34 14.33 -7.64
CA LEU A 87 -6.29 14.57 -8.62
C LEU A 87 -6.84 15.26 -9.87
N SER A 88 -6.08 16.23 -10.38
CA SER A 88 -6.24 16.72 -11.74
C SER A 88 -5.97 15.60 -12.76
N LEU A 89 -6.39 15.82 -14.01
CA LEU A 89 -6.17 14.85 -15.08
C LEU A 89 -4.68 14.61 -15.35
N ASP A 90 -3.86 15.65 -15.26
CA ASP A 90 -2.42 15.57 -15.50
C ASP A 90 -1.72 14.76 -14.40
N GLU A 91 -1.98 15.06 -13.12
CA GLU A 91 -1.46 14.29 -12.00
C GLU A 91 -1.91 12.82 -12.05
N LEU A 92 -3.16 12.57 -12.45
CA LEU A 92 -3.68 11.21 -12.61
C LEU A 92 -2.92 10.46 -13.70
N ASN A 93 -2.67 11.10 -14.85
CA ASN A 93 -1.97 10.48 -15.96
C ASN A 93 -0.49 10.21 -15.61
N GLU A 94 0.18 11.17 -14.97
CA GLU A 94 1.56 11.02 -14.49
C GLU A 94 1.67 9.85 -13.52
N ARG A 95 0.85 9.84 -12.46
CA ARG A 95 0.89 8.75 -11.47
C ARG A 95 0.54 7.40 -12.08
N GLN A 96 -0.38 7.32 -13.03
CA GLN A 96 -0.66 6.06 -13.74
C GLN A 96 0.52 5.59 -14.59
N SER A 97 1.22 6.51 -15.25
CA SER A 97 2.45 6.19 -15.99
C SER A 97 3.53 5.64 -15.07
N ASP A 98 3.73 6.27 -13.91
CA ASP A 98 4.67 5.83 -12.90
C ASP A 98 4.32 4.47 -12.28
N VAL A 99 3.02 4.19 -12.08
CA VAL A 99 2.54 2.88 -11.63
C VAL A 99 2.91 1.81 -12.66
N ARG A 100 2.68 2.06 -13.95
CA ARG A 100 3.09 1.11 -15.02
C ARG A 100 4.59 0.90 -15.08
N ALA A 101 5.36 1.94 -14.79
CA ALA A 101 6.81 1.89 -14.76
C ALA A 101 7.38 1.27 -13.47
N GLY A 102 6.54 0.79 -12.55
CA GLY A 102 6.98 0.15 -11.30
C GLY A 102 7.65 1.10 -10.31
N ARG A 103 7.40 2.42 -10.40
CA ARG A 103 8.08 3.43 -9.57
C ARG A 103 7.56 3.50 -8.13
N TYR A 104 6.38 2.94 -7.86
CA TYR A 104 5.77 2.93 -6.54
C TYR A 104 5.71 1.51 -5.97
N LYS A 105 6.07 1.35 -4.69
CA LYS A 105 5.83 0.13 -3.93
C LYS A 105 4.42 0.04 -3.38
N LEU A 106 3.81 1.18 -3.03
CA LEU A 106 2.44 1.24 -2.53
C LEU A 106 1.57 2.20 -3.34
N VAL A 107 0.40 1.74 -3.77
CA VAL A 107 -0.58 2.53 -4.49
C VAL A 107 -1.89 2.49 -3.72
N TYR A 108 -2.25 3.61 -3.08
CA TYR A 108 -3.56 3.76 -2.46
C TYR A 108 -4.58 4.11 -3.54
N VAL A 109 -5.70 3.41 -3.61
CA VAL A 109 -6.77 3.66 -4.58
C VAL A 109 -8.11 3.78 -3.90
N SER A 110 -8.93 4.74 -4.32
CA SER A 110 -10.30 4.84 -3.85
C SER A 110 -11.21 3.83 -4.58
N PRO A 111 -12.25 3.28 -3.93
CA PRO A 111 -13.11 2.25 -4.54
C PRO A 111 -13.71 2.67 -5.88
N GLU A 112 -14.07 3.95 -6.04
CA GLU A 112 -14.63 4.48 -7.28
C GLU A 112 -13.60 4.56 -8.42
N ARG A 113 -12.32 4.86 -8.11
CA ARG A 113 -11.25 4.86 -9.12
C ARG A 113 -10.86 3.45 -9.54
N LEU A 114 -10.93 2.47 -8.63
CA LEU A 114 -10.66 1.07 -8.94
C LEU A 114 -11.62 0.52 -10.01
N ARG A 115 -12.88 0.97 -10.00
CA ARG A 115 -13.91 0.59 -11.00
C ARG A 115 -13.67 1.21 -12.39
N ASN A 116 -12.69 2.09 -12.53
CA ASN A 116 -12.41 2.74 -13.80
C ASN A 116 -11.61 1.82 -14.74
N ASN A 117 -12.19 1.52 -15.91
CA ASN A 117 -11.56 0.68 -16.94
C ASN A 117 -10.14 1.14 -17.34
N LYS A 118 -9.86 2.46 -17.36
CA LYS A 118 -8.53 2.98 -17.67
C LYS A 118 -7.52 2.56 -16.59
N PHE A 119 -7.90 2.60 -15.32
CA PHE A 119 -7.03 2.18 -14.22
C PHE A 119 -6.84 0.67 -14.20
N LEU A 120 -7.89 -0.12 -14.44
CA LEU A 120 -7.77 -1.58 -14.57
C LEU A 120 -6.82 -1.99 -15.71
N ARG A 121 -6.87 -1.29 -16.85
CA ARG A 121 -5.90 -1.49 -17.95
C ARG A 121 -4.48 -1.13 -17.56
N THR A 122 -4.29 -0.10 -16.73
CA THR A 122 -2.98 0.25 -16.16
C THR A 122 -2.45 -0.90 -15.30
N LEU A 123 -3.29 -1.50 -14.46
CA LEU A 123 -2.89 -2.60 -13.58
C LEU A 123 -2.64 -3.92 -14.34
N ALA A 124 -3.29 -4.16 -15.48
CA ALA A 124 -3.13 -5.40 -16.24
C ALA A 124 -1.69 -5.68 -16.72
N GLY A 125 -0.84 -4.66 -16.81
CA GLY A 125 0.56 -4.78 -17.16
C GLY A 125 1.53 -4.63 -15.98
N VAL A 126 1.01 -4.63 -14.73
CA VAL A 126 1.78 -4.41 -13.52
C VAL A 126 1.73 -5.66 -12.65
N ASP A 127 2.87 -6.05 -12.11
CA ASP A 127 2.93 -7.10 -11.08
C ASP A 127 2.37 -6.57 -9.75
N VAL A 128 1.15 -7.00 -9.41
CA VAL A 128 0.49 -6.69 -8.14
C VAL A 128 0.68 -7.87 -7.20
N SER A 129 1.61 -7.74 -6.26
CA SER A 129 1.95 -8.81 -5.31
C SER A 129 1.02 -8.88 -4.11
N LEU A 130 0.29 -7.80 -3.79
CA LEU A 130 -0.64 -7.77 -2.67
C LEU A 130 -1.79 -6.79 -2.92
N LEU A 131 -3.00 -7.20 -2.55
CA LEU A 131 -4.18 -6.35 -2.44
C LEU A 131 -4.59 -6.25 -0.96
N ALA A 132 -4.63 -5.03 -0.42
CA ALA A 132 -5.14 -4.76 0.93
C ALA A 132 -6.42 -3.93 0.85
N VAL A 133 -7.39 -4.22 1.73
CA VAL A 133 -8.72 -3.57 1.80
C VAL A 133 -9.00 -3.09 3.21
#